data_AF-A0A527ZJ27-F1
#
_entry.id   AF-A0A527ZJ27-F1
#
_cell.length_a   1.000
_cell.length_b   1.000
_cell.length_c   1.000
_cell.angle_alpha   90.00
_cell.angle_beta   90.00
_cell.angle_gamma   90.00
#
_symmetry.space_group_name_H-M   'P 1'
#
loop_
_entity.id
_entity.type
_entity.pdbx_description
1 polymer ?
#
loop_
_entity_poly.entity_id
_entity_poly.type
_entity_poly.pdbx_seq_one_letter_code
_entity_poly.pdbx_strand_id
1 'polypeptide(L)'
;ARNRLSSSELEAVLRQVGAERYHNRHPFHHRMTSGALSRTEMQAWALNRYCYQAVIPRKDAMILAHAQDPSFRAAWRKRIEDHDGEDGWSGGIARWLHLATSLGLDADDVKSERLALPATRFAVGAYLAFCTNRTLFEAVASSLTEMFSPLIIGERVPAMLARYDYITEDTLAYFSRRPQQASRDADFALAYVLGHADTAERQQ
;
A
#
# COMPACT_ATOMS: atom_id res chain seq x y z
N ALA A 1 -14.37 23.55 -19.84
CA ALA A 1 -13.03 24.14 -19.55
C ALA A 1 -12.97 25.03 -18.30
N ARG A 2 -14.07 25.67 -17.83
CA ARG A 2 -14.02 26.67 -16.73
C ARG A 2 -13.71 26.15 -15.30
N ASN A 3 -13.57 24.83 -15.09
CA ASN A 3 -13.34 24.23 -13.76
C ASN A 3 -12.13 23.28 -13.71
N ARG A 4 -11.22 23.32 -14.69
CA ARG A 4 -10.03 22.46 -14.68
C ARG A 4 -8.92 23.12 -13.87
N LEU A 5 -8.45 22.44 -12.83
CA LEU A 5 -7.30 22.83 -12.02
C LEU A 5 -6.01 22.76 -12.84
N SER A 6 -5.03 23.62 -12.53
CA SER A 6 -3.64 23.41 -12.93
C SER A 6 -3.05 22.16 -12.26
N SER A 7 -1.94 21.64 -12.77
CA SER A 7 -1.29 20.45 -12.19
C SER A 7 -0.90 20.67 -10.72
N SER A 8 -0.43 21.87 -10.36
CA SER A 8 -0.08 22.22 -8.98
C SER A 8 -1.30 22.29 -8.06
N GLU A 9 -2.42 22.82 -8.56
CA GLU A 9 -3.68 22.87 -7.79
C GLU A 9 -4.26 21.47 -7.61
N LEU A 10 -4.23 20.63 -8.65
CA LEU A 10 -4.66 19.24 -8.56
C LEU A 10 -3.81 18.44 -7.58
N GLU A 11 -2.48 18.59 -7.63
CA GLU A 11 -1.59 17.95 -6.67
C GLU A 11 -1.91 18.38 -5.23
N ALA A 12 -2.16 19.67 -4.99
CA ALA A 12 -2.54 20.16 -3.67
C ALA A 12 -3.85 19.50 -3.17
N VAL A 13 -4.85 19.36 -4.04
CA VAL A 13 -6.12 18.66 -3.72
C VAL A 13 -5.85 17.19 -3.40
N LEU A 14 -5.05 16.48 -4.21
CA LEU A 14 -4.71 15.08 -3.97
C LEU A 14 -3.98 14.88 -2.63
N ARG A 15 -3.08 15.80 -2.27
CA ARG A 15 -2.39 15.79 -0.96
C ARG A 15 -3.34 16.09 0.19
N GLN A 16 -4.29 17.00 0.01
CA GLN A 16 -5.30 17.32 1.02
C GLN A 16 -6.18 16.11 1.35
N VAL A 17 -6.58 15.33 0.34
CA VAL A 17 -7.34 14.07 0.55
C VAL A 17 -6.58 13.14 1.50
N GLY A 18 -5.25 12.98 1.32
CA GLY A 18 -4.44 12.19 2.24
C GLY A 18 -4.38 12.77 3.65
N ALA A 19 -4.16 14.08 3.77
CA ALA A 19 -4.11 14.75 5.07
C ALA A 19 -5.40 14.56 5.89
N GLU A 20 -6.55 14.50 5.22
CA GLU A 20 -7.86 14.37 5.87
C GLU A 20 -8.33 12.92 6.06
N ARG A 21 -7.98 12.02 5.13
CA ARG A 21 -8.61 10.69 5.01
C ARG A 21 -7.64 9.52 5.12
N TYR A 22 -6.33 9.75 5.14
CA TYR A 22 -5.39 8.64 5.21
C TYR A 22 -5.48 7.89 6.54
N HIS A 23 -5.18 6.59 6.48
CA HIS A 23 -5.50 5.67 7.57
C HIS A 23 -4.60 5.81 8.82
N ASN A 24 -3.60 6.70 8.81
CA ASN A 24 -2.89 7.08 10.02
C ASN A 24 -3.79 7.84 11.02
N ARG A 25 -4.92 8.40 10.56
CA ARG A 25 -5.93 9.03 11.42
C ARG A 25 -6.88 8.03 12.09
N HIS A 26 -6.83 6.76 11.70
CA HIS A 26 -7.76 5.76 12.22
C HIS A 26 -7.42 5.44 13.68
N PRO A 27 -8.41 5.31 14.59
CA PRO A 27 -8.16 5.03 16.01
C PRO A 27 -7.27 3.80 16.27
N PHE A 28 -7.38 2.78 15.42
CA PHE A 28 -6.50 1.59 15.49
C PHE A 28 -5.01 1.93 15.30
N HIS A 29 -4.67 2.85 14.39
CA HIS A 29 -3.28 3.31 14.21
C HIS A 29 -2.81 4.12 15.41
N HIS A 30 -3.65 5.00 15.96
CA HIS A 30 -3.30 5.74 17.17
C HIS A 30 -3.09 4.83 18.39
N ARG A 31 -3.92 3.78 18.54
CA ARG A 31 -3.69 2.75 19.58
C ARG A 31 -2.39 2.00 19.35
N MET A 32 -2.04 1.72 18.10
CA MET A 32 -0.77 1.08 17.75
C MET A 32 0.42 1.94 18.17
N THR A 33 0.43 3.21 17.79
CA THR A 33 1.56 4.11 18.07
C THR A 33 1.62 4.56 19.53
N SER A 34 0.51 4.51 20.26
CA SER A 34 0.50 4.78 21.70
C SER A 34 0.92 3.59 22.58
N GLY A 35 1.09 2.39 22.01
CA GLY A 35 1.39 1.17 22.77
C GLY A 35 0.17 0.47 23.38
N ALA A 36 -1.04 0.83 22.95
CA ALA A 36 -2.31 0.36 23.53
C ALA A 36 -2.92 -0.86 22.81
N LEU A 37 -2.22 -1.46 21.84
CA LEU A 37 -2.64 -2.73 21.26
C LEU A 37 -2.15 -3.90 22.11
N SER A 38 -3.01 -4.88 22.31
CA SER A 38 -2.59 -6.20 22.77
C SER A 38 -1.77 -6.91 21.68
N ARG A 39 -1.00 -7.94 22.07
CA ARG A 39 -0.29 -8.79 21.11
C ARG A 39 -1.24 -9.46 20.11
N THR A 40 -2.43 -9.89 20.56
CA THR A 40 -3.46 -10.48 19.69
C THR A 40 -3.97 -9.48 18.65
N GLU A 41 -4.17 -8.21 19.03
CA GLU A 41 -4.55 -7.16 18.07
C GLU A 41 -3.42 -6.86 17.07
N MET A 42 -2.16 -6.90 17.52
CA MET A 42 -0.99 -6.75 16.64
C MET A 42 -0.90 -7.90 15.62
N GLN A 43 -1.10 -9.14 16.08
CA GLN A 43 -1.17 -10.33 15.22
C GLN A 43 -2.33 -10.21 14.21
N ALA A 44 -3.52 -9.82 14.68
CA ALA A 44 -4.67 -9.61 13.81
C ALA A 44 -4.39 -8.56 12.74
N TRP A 45 -3.72 -7.45 13.10
CA TRP A 45 -3.29 -6.45 12.14
C TRP A 45 -2.30 -7.02 11.11
N ALA A 46 -1.28 -7.76 11.55
CA ALA A 46 -0.27 -8.34 10.66
C ALA A 46 -0.89 -9.31 9.65
N LEU A 47 -1.77 -10.21 10.12
CA LEU A 47 -2.51 -11.17 9.28
C LEU A 47 -3.43 -10.47 8.28
N ASN A 48 -4.24 -9.53 8.74
CA ASN A 48 -5.20 -8.85 7.86
C ASN A 48 -4.49 -7.96 6.84
N ARG A 49 -3.37 -7.33 7.24
CA ARG A 49 -2.60 -6.51 6.31
C ARG A 49 -1.81 -7.37 5.32
N TYR A 50 -1.48 -8.62 5.65
CA TYR A 50 -0.92 -9.57 4.68
C TYR A 50 -1.83 -9.76 3.46
N CYS A 51 -3.15 -9.87 3.64
CA CYS A 51 -4.10 -9.93 2.51
C CYS A 51 -3.93 -8.75 1.54
N TYR A 52 -3.74 -7.54 2.08
CA TYR A 52 -3.47 -6.36 1.25
C TYR A 52 -2.13 -6.50 0.54
N GLN A 53 -1.07 -6.91 1.24
CA GLN A 53 0.26 -7.10 0.64
C GLN A 53 0.28 -8.14 -0.48
N ALA A 54 -0.41 -9.27 -0.29
CA ALA A 54 -0.49 -10.37 -1.24
C ALA A 54 -1.28 -10.00 -2.51
N VAL A 55 -2.20 -9.03 -2.41
CA VAL A 55 -2.99 -8.57 -3.57
C VAL A 55 -2.30 -7.50 -4.39
N ILE A 56 -1.36 -6.73 -3.82
CA ILE A 56 -0.66 -5.65 -4.57
C ILE A 56 -0.08 -6.10 -5.91
N PRO A 57 0.76 -7.16 -6.01
CA PRO A 57 1.33 -7.57 -7.30
C PRO A 57 0.27 -8.01 -8.31
N ARG A 58 -0.83 -8.64 -7.85
CA ARG A 58 -1.97 -9.01 -8.71
C ARG A 58 -2.71 -7.78 -9.23
N LYS A 59 -2.94 -6.78 -8.35
CA LYS A 59 -3.53 -5.50 -8.72
C LYS A 59 -2.64 -4.76 -9.73
N ASP A 60 -1.33 -4.74 -9.51
CA ASP A 60 -0.38 -4.11 -10.43
C ASP A 60 -0.29 -4.85 -11.77
N ALA A 61 -0.45 -6.18 -11.79
CA ALA A 61 -0.56 -6.94 -13.04
C ALA A 61 -1.81 -6.55 -13.85
N MET A 62 -2.93 -6.23 -13.21
CA MET A 62 -4.11 -5.71 -13.93
C MET A 62 -3.85 -4.34 -14.54
N ILE A 63 -3.11 -3.47 -13.84
CA ILE A 63 -2.68 -2.18 -14.39
C ILE A 63 -1.77 -2.39 -15.61
N LEU A 64 -0.83 -3.34 -15.55
CA LEU A 64 0.02 -3.71 -16.68
C LEU A 64 -0.79 -4.24 -17.87
N ALA A 65 -1.84 -5.04 -17.62
CA ALA A 65 -2.70 -5.59 -18.66
C ALA A 65 -3.44 -4.50 -19.45
N HIS A 66 -3.79 -3.39 -18.80
CA HIS A 66 -4.40 -2.22 -19.44
C HIS A 66 -3.38 -1.33 -20.20
N ALA A 67 -2.11 -1.41 -19.85
CA ALA A 67 -1.08 -0.51 -20.36
C ALA A 67 -0.53 -0.95 -21.73
N GLN A 68 -0.77 -0.15 -22.77
CA GLN A 68 -0.27 -0.40 -24.12
C GLN A 68 1.19 0.07 -24.33
N ASP A 69 1.61 1.13 -23.63
CA ASP A 69 2.98 1.65 -23.71
C ASP A 69 4.00 0.72 -23.02
N PRO A 70 4.99 0.17 -23.76
CA PRO A 70 6.05 -0.65 -23.19
C PRO A 70 6.88 0.09 -22.13
N SER A 71 7.09 1.41 -22.27
CA SER A 71 7.89 2.21 -21.33
C SER A 71 7.19 2.30 -19.97
N PHE A 72 5.88 2.59 -19.99
CA PHE A 72 5.04 2.50 -18.80
C PHE A 72 5.10 1.10 -18.16
N ARG A 73 4.93 0.03 -18.95
CA ARG A 73 4.97 -1.34 -18.41
C ARG A 73 6.31 -1.68 -17.76
N ALA A 74 7.43 -1.26 -18.36
CA ALA A 74 8.77 -1.46 -17.83
C ALA A 74 8.98 -0.75 -16.48
N ALA A 75 8.43 0.45 -16.32
CA ALA A 75 8.47 1.17 -15.04
C ALA A 75 7.53 0.53 -14.00
N TRP A 76 6.28 0.24 -14.37
CA TRP A 76 5.26 -0.23 -13.44
C TRP A 76 5.51 -1.66 -12.93
N ARG A 77 6.07 -2.55 -13.75
CA ARG A 77 6.38 -3.94 -13.32
C ARG A 77 7.34 -4.00 -12.13
N LYS A 78 8.12 -2.94 -11.89
CA LYS A 78 9.03 -2.90 -10.75
C LYS A 78 8.30 -3.06 -9.41
N ARG A 79 7.05 -2.63 -9.34
CA ARG A 79 6.18 -2.80 -8.16
C ARG A 79 5.91 -4.28 -7.86
N ILE A 80 5.72 -5.10 -8.90
CA ILE A 80 5.54 -6.55 -8.79
C ILE A 80 6.85 -7.19 -8.34
N GLU A 81 7.96 -6.88 -9.02
CA GLU A 81 9.30 -7.38 -8.65
C GLU A 81 9.66 -7.06 -7.19
N ASP A 82 9.30 -5.87 -6.70
CA ASP A 82 9.59 -5.47 -5.32
C ASP A 82 8.76 -6.24 -4.27
N HIS A 83 7.55 -6.70 -4.64
CA HIS A 83 6.65 -7.47 -3.77
C HIS A 83 6.92 -8.98 -3.84
N ASP A 84 7.09 -9.52 -5.03
CA ASP A 84 7.29 -10.96 -5.28
C ASP A 84 8.77 -11.34 -5.09
N GLY A 85 9.70 -10.45 -5.42
CA GLY A 85 11.12 -10.79 -5.53
C GLY A 85 11.41 -11.58 -6.81
N GLU A 86 12.60 -12.19 -6.88
CA GLU A 86 13.05 -12.90 -8.09
C GLU A 86 12.42 -14.29 -8.24
N ASP A 87 12.07 -14.92 -7.12
CA ASP A 87 11.55 -16.29 -7.01
C ASP A 87 10.09 -16.35 -6.53
N GLY A 88 9.43 -15.20 -6.35
CA GLY A 88 8.08 -15.09 -5.79
C GLY A 88 7.99 -15.11 -4.27
N TRP A 89 9.10 -15.36 -3.55
CA TRP A 89 9.16 -15.47 -2.09
C TRP A 89 10.39 -14.80 -1.46
N SER A 90 10.98 -13.83 -2.15
CA SER A 90 12.13 -13.04 -1.66
C SER A 90 11.82 -11.54 -1.55
N GLY A 91 10.65 -11.11 -2.02
CA GLY A 91 10.21 -9.72 -2.03
C GLY A 91 9.52 -9.24 -0.75
N GLY A 92 8.74 -8.16 -0.90
CA GLY A 92 7.95 -7.56 0.16
C GLY A 92 6.94 -8.51 0.81
N ILE A 93 6.35 -9.44 0.05
CA ILE A 93 5.41 -10.44 0.60
C ILE A 93 6.12 -11.34 1.61
N ALA A 94 7.32 -11.82 1.29
CA ALA A 94 8.11 -12.65 2.19
C ALA A 94 8.55 -11.90 3.44
N ARG A 95 8.94 -10.63 3.31
CA ARG A 95 9.25 -9.78 4.47
C ARG A 95 8.02 -9.50 5.35
N TRP A 96 6.82 -9.42 4.77
CA TRP A 96 5.59 -9.28 5.55
C TRP A 96 5.20 -10.60 6.23
N LEU A 97 5.39 -11.73 5.55
CA LEU A 97 5.20 -13.05 6.15
C LEU A 97 6.14 -13.21 7.36
N HIS A 98 7.41 -12.83 7.23
CA HIS A 98 8.37 -12.80 8.35
C HIS A 98 7.89 -11.96 9.53
N LEU A 99 7.35 -10.76 9.26
CA LEU A 99 6.75 -9.93 10.31
C LEU A 99 5.61 -10.69 11.03
N ALA A 100 4.69 -11.29 10.26
CA ALA A 100 3.56 -12.02 10.83
C ALA A 100 4.00 -13.23 11.67
N THR A 101 4.95 -14.03 11.17
CA THR A 101 5.46 -15.22 11.87
C THR A 101 6.30 -14.85 13.09
N SER A 102 7.04 -13.74 13.06
CA SER A 102 7.78 -13.21 14.22
C SER A 102 6.85 -12.79 15.37
N LEU A 103 5.61 -12.40 15.04
CA LEU A 103 4.58 -12.15 16.04
C LEU A 103 3.97 -13.44 16.62
N GLY A 104 4.33 -14.61 16.10
CA GLY A 104 3.88 -15.93 16.55
C GLY A 104 2.70 -16.50 15.77
N LEU A 105 2.43 -15.99 14.56
CA LEU A 105 1.43 -16.58 13.66
C LEU A 105 2.04 -17.77 12.90
N ASP A 106 1.22 -18.79 12.64
CA ASP A 106 1.60 -19.89 11.76
C ASP A 106 1.70 -19.40 10.30
N ALA A 107 2.75 -19.85 9.59
CA ALA A 107 3.03 -19.38 8.24
C ALA A 107 1.95 -19.80 7.24
N ASP A 108 1.38 -21.00 7.38
CA ASP A 108 0.34 -21.50 6.47
C ASP A 108 -1.00 -20.81 6.75
N ASP A 109 -1.26 -20.41 8.00
CA ASP A 109 -2.41 -19.58 8.38
C ASP A 109 -2.35 -18.20 7.73
N VAL A 110 -1.16 -17.58 7.72
CA VAL A 110 -0.95 -16.30 7.06
C VAL A 110 -1.09 -16.43 5.55
N LYS A 111 -0.38 -17.37 4.93
CA LYS A 111 -0.41 -17.58 3.47
C LYS A 111 -1.79 -17.96 2.94
N SER A 112 -2.54 -18.79 3.68
CA SER A 112 -3.89 -19.19 3.28
C SER A 112 -4.93 -18.09 3.48
N GLU A 113 -4.61 -17.05 4.24
CA GLU A 113 -5.51 -15.95 4.61
C GLU A 113 -6.82 -16.41 5.28
N ARG A 114 -6.92 -17.69 5.69
CA ARG A 114 -8.19 -18.30 6.10
C ARG A 114 -8.75 -17.74 7.41
N LEU A 115 -7.88 -17.16 8.23
CA LEU A 115 -8.22 -16.50 9.49
C LEU A 115 -8.39 -14.98 9.33
N ALA A 116 -8.18 -14.43 8.13
CA ALA A 116 -8.37 -13.00 7.89
C ALA A 116 -9.86 -12.63 7.95
N LEU A 117 -10.14 -11.40 8.39
CA LEU A 117 -11.51 -10.91 8.53
C LEU A 117 -12.19 -10.85 7.15
N PRO A 118 -13.46 -11.28 7.04
CA PRO A 118 -14.21 -11.17 5.79
C PRO A 118 -14.26 -9.74 5.23
N ALA A 119 -14.39 -8.74 6.12
CA ALA A 119 -14.39 -7.33 5.75
C ALA A 119 -13.06 -6.89 5.11
N THR A 120 -11.93 -7.37 5.63
CA THR A 120 -10.60 -7.11 5.04
C THR A 120 -10.51 -7.71 3.64
N ARG A 121 -10.88 -8.99 3.49
CA ARG A 121 -10.85 -9.68 2.20
C ARG A 121 -11.75 -9.01 1.17
N PHE A 122 -12.94 -8.56 1.60
CA PHE A 122 -13.85 -7.79 0.76
C PHE A 122 -13.25 -6.44 0.31
N ALA A 123 -12.74 -5.64 1.25
CA ALA A 123 -12.17 -4.33 0.95
C ALA A 123 -10.93 -4.42 0.03
N VAL A 124 -10.04 -5.38 0.29
CA VAL A 124 -8.86 -5.64 -0.55
C VAL A 124 -9.28 -6.16 -1.93
N GLY A 125 -10.24 -7.09 -1.98
CA GLY A 125 -10.79 -7.60 -3.23
C GLY A 125 -11.44 -6.52 -4.09
N ALA A 126 -12.10 -5.53 -3.46
CA ALA A 126 -12.66 -4.39 -4.16
C ALA A 126 -11.58 -3.54 -4.85
N TYR A 127 -10.39 -3.41 -4.26
CA TYR A 127 -9.27 -2.69 -4.90
C TYR A 127 -8.76 -3.43 -6.14
N LEU A 128 -8.57 -4.74 -6.05
CA LEU A 128 -8.21 -5.56 -7.22
C LEU A 128 -9.29 -5.46 -8.31
N ALA A 129 -10.57 -5.58 -7.94
CA ALA A 129 -11.68 -5.47 -8.87
C ALA A 129 -11.75 -4.07 -9.52
N PHE A 130 -11.47 -3.00 -8.76
CA PHE A 130 -11.40 -1.65 -9.30
C PHE A 130 -10.33 -1.54 -10.39
N CYS A 131 -9.09 -1.94 -10.11
CA CYS A 131 -8.02 -1.89 -11.10
C CYS A 131 -8.20 -2.86 -12.28
N THR A 132 -8.99 -3.92 -12.10
CA THR A 132 -9.36 -4.83 -13.20
C THR A 132 -10.35 -4.17 -14.16
N ASN A 133 -11.35 -3.47 -13.62
CA ASN A 133 -12.52 -3.04 -14.40
C ASN A 133 -12.51 -1.56 -14.80
N ARG A 134 -11.67 -0.74 -14.18
CA ARG A 134 -11.57 0.71 -14.45
C ARG A 134 -10.51 1.02 -15.49
N THR A 135 -10.51 2.25 -15.96
CA THR A 135 -9.50 2.71 -16.93
C THR A 135 -8.10 2.65 -16.33
N LEU A 136 -7.08 2.59 -17.19
CA LEU A 136 -5.68 2.69 -16.76
C LEU A 136 -5.44 3.93 -15.90
N PHE A 137 -6.03 5.06 -16.28
CA PHE A 137 -5.90 6.32 -15.55
C PHE A 137 -6.45 6.22 -14.11
N GLU A 138 -7.70 5.77 -13.95
CA GLU A 138 -8.31 5.60 -12.63
C GLU A 138 -7.52 4.58 -11.78
N ALA A 139 -7.09 3.48 -12.39
CA ALA A 139 -6.33 2.44 -11.69
C ALA A 139 -4.95 2.95 -11.22
N VAL A 140 -4.24 3.77 -12.01
CA VAL A 140 -2.99 4.41 -11.59
C VAL A 140 -3.26 5.46 -10.51
N ALA A 141 -4.28 6.31 -10.68
CA ALA A 141 -4.62 7.34 -9.69
C ALA A 141 -4.94 6.75 -8.31
N SER A 142 -5.58 5.57 -8.27
CA SER A 142 -5.88 4.90 -7.01
C SER A 142 -4.65 4.48 -6.18
N SER A 143 -3.46 4.39 -6.80
CA SER A 143 -2.21 4.09 -6.07
C SER A 143 -1.61 5.30 -5.34
N LEU A 144 -2.10 6.52 -5.59
CA LEU A 144 -1.53 7.76 -5.04
C LEU A 144 -1.59 7.88 -3.51
N THR A 145 -2.32 6.98 -2.83
CA THR A 145 -2.21 6.84 -1.37
C THR A 145 -0.79 6.51 -0.90
N GLU A 146 0.08 6.00 -1.78
CA GLU A 146 1.50 5.79 -1.52
C GLU A 146 2.27 7.08 -1.18
N MET A 147 1.80 8.25 -1.61
CA MET A 147 2.38 9.55 -1.21
C MET A 147 2.42 9.74 0.32
N PHE A 148 1.53 9.05 1.05
CA PHE A 148 1.38 9.17 2.51
C PHE A 148 2.01 7.99 3.26
N SER A 149 2.53 6.99 2.53
CA SER A 149 3.16 5.80 3.13
C SER A 149 4.42 6.11 3.95
N PRO A 150 5.33 7.02 3.52
CA PRO A 150 6.50 7.37 4.33
C PRO A 150 6.12 7.96 5.70
N LEU A 151 5.11 8.83 5.75
CA LEU A 151 4.63 9.46 6.99
C LEU A 151 4.17 8.40 8.01
N ILE A 152 3.25 7.51 7.61
CA ILE A 152 2.73 6.50 8.54
C ILE A 152 3.80 5.48 8.96
N ILE A 153 4.78 5.20 8.10
CA ILE A 153 5.93 4.35 8.45
C ILE A 153 6.79 5.04 9.51
N GLY A 154 7.09 6.33 9.33
CA GLY A 154 7.86 7.14 10.27
C GLY A 154 7.19 7.32 11.63
N GLU A 155 5.85 7.31 11.69
CA GLU A 155 5.10 7.28 12.95
C GLU A 155 5.16 5.92 13.63
N ARG A 156 4.89 4.82 12.89
CA ARG A 156 4.69 3.50 13.51
C ARG A 156 5.96 2.77 13.88
N VAL A 157 7.01 2.84 13.06
CA VAL A 157 8.20 1.99 13.25
C VAL A 157 8.92 2.36 14.56
N PRO A 158 9.25 3.64 14.82
CA PRO A 158 9.85 4.03 16.09
C PRO A 158 8.93 3.74 17.29
N ALA A 159 7.63 3.98 17.13
CA ALA A 159 6.66 3.70 18.18
C ALA A 159 6.56 2.20 18.50
N MET A 160 6.54 1.33 17.49
CA MET A 160 6.46 -0.11 17.68
C MET A 160 7.70 -0.65 18.42
N LEU A 161 8.89 -0.21 18.02
CA LEU A 161 10.15 -0.58 18.67
C LEU A 161 10.23 -0.08 20.13
N ALA A 162 9.68 1.10 20.41
CA ALA A 162 9.71 1.68 21.75
C ALA A 162 8.64 1.14 22.71
N ARG A 163 7.54 0.58 22.19
CA ARG A 163 6.33 0.25 22.98
C ARG A 163 6.02 -1.24 23.08
N TYR A 164 6.56 -2.08 22.20
CA TYR A 164 6.31 -3.52 22.20
C TYR A 164 7.64 -4.28 22.29
N ASP A 165 7.92 -4.86 23.44
CA ASP A 165 9.18 -5.56 23.78
C ASP A 165 9.47 -6.78 22.89
N TYR A 166 8.44 -7.39 22.32
CA TYR A 166 8.54 -8.52 21.39
C TYR A 166 8.75 -8.09 19.92
N ILE A 167 8.81 -6.80 19.60
CA ILE A 167 9.04 -6.31 18.24
C ILE A 167 10.47 -5.79 18.10
N THR A 168 11.19 -6.32 17.10
CA THR A 168 12.57 -5.94 16.78
C THR A 168 12.68 -5.28 15.41
N GLU A 169 13.83 -4.70 15.10
CA GLU A 169 14.11 -4.19 13.75
C GLU A 169 13.99 -5.30 12.69
N ASP A 170 14.42 -6.52 13.03
CA ASP A 170 14.28 -7.70 12.18
C ASP A 170 12.80 -8.05 11.92
N THR A 171 11.96 -8.02 12.96
CA THR A 171 10.49 -8.18 12.83
C THR A 171 9.92 -7.17 11.83
N LEU A 172 10.48 -5.96 11.81
CA LEU A 172 10.03 -4.84 10.99
C LEU A 172 10.81 -4.70 9.67
N ALA A 173 11.56 -5.73 9.25
CA ALA A 173 12.43 -5.68 8.07
C ALA A 173 11.71 -5.24 6.77
N TYR A 174 10.42 -5.51 6.63
CA TYR A 174 9.60 -4.99 5.53
C TYR A 174 9.68 -3.45 5.40
N PHE A 175 9.69 -2.73 6.52
CA PHE A 175 9.67 -1.26 6.54
C PHE A 175 11.03 -0.61 6.24
N SER A 176 12.13 -1.36 6.25
CA SER A 176 13.46 -0.82 5.93
C SER A 176 13.57 -0.32 4.48
N ARG A 177 12.96 -1.04 3.52
CA ARG A 177 13.03 -0.73 2.08
C ARG A 177 11.81 0.06 1.58
N ARG A 178 10.67 -0.05 2.27
CA ARG A 178 9.40 0.46 1.75
C ARG A 178 9.34 1.97 1.56
N PRO A 179 9.95 2.84 2.40
CA PRO A 179 9.91 4.28 2.19
C PRO A 179 10.47 4.70 0.82
N GLN A 180 11.65 4.20 0.45
CA GLN A 180 12.29 4.52 -0.83
C GLN A 180 11.48 3.98 -2.01
N GLN A 181 10.96 2.75 -1.90
CA GLN A 181 10.09 2.15 -2.91
C GLN A 181 8.80 2.96 -3.09
N ALA A 182 8.13 3.31 -1.99
CA ALA A 182 6.88 4.07 -2.01
C ALA A 182 7.07 5.48 -2.59
N SER A 183 8.18 6.15 -2.30
CA SER A 183 8.49 7.45 -2.91
C SER A 183 8.66 7.33 -4.42
N ARG A 184 9.51 6.42 -4.90
CA ARG A 184 9.70 6.17 -6.35
C ARG A 184 8.37 5.85 -7.05
N ASP A 185 7.59 4.98 -6.42
CA ASP A 185 6.30 4.51 -6.90
C ASP A 185 5.28 5.67 -6.99
N ALA A 186 5.18 6.48 -5.94
CA ALA A 186 4.27 7.62 -5.87
C ALA A 186 4.67 8.75 -6.85
N ASP A 187 5.96 9.04 -7.00
CA ASP A 187 6.44 10.07 -7.92
C ASP A 187 6.08 9.72 -9.37
N PHE A 188 6.27 8.45 -9.77
CA PHE A 188 5.88 7.98 -11.10
C PHE A 188 4.37 8.07 -11.31
N ALA A 189 3.57 7.59 -10.35
CA ALA A 189 2.11 7.62 -10.45
C ALA A 189 1.57 9.06 -10.48
N LEU A 190 2.12 9.96 -9.66
CA LEU A 190 1.72 11.37 -9.62
C LEU A 190 2.04 12.06 -10.94
N ALA A 191 3.25 11.90 -11.47
CA ALA A 191 3.62 12.44 -12.77
C ALA A 191 2.69 11.93 -13.88
N TYR A 192 2.36 10.64 -13.88
CA TYR A 192 1.39 10.06 -14.80
C TYR A 192 0.02 10.73 -14.67
N VAL A 193 -0.52 10.83 -13.46
CA VAL A 193 -1.85 11.41 -13.22
C VAL A 193 -1.89 12.88 -13.62
N LEU A 194 -0.92 13.69 -13.21
CA LEU A 194 -0.87 15.12 -13.56
C LEU A 194 -0.74 15.35 -15.07
N GLY A 195 -0.06 14.44 -15.79
CA GLY A 195 0.06 14.50 -17.25
C GLY A 195 -1.18 14.05 -18.02
N HIS A 196 -2.03 13.20 -17.42
CA HIS A 196 -3.21 12.62 -18.07
C HIS A 196 -4.55 13.15 -17.55
N ALA A 197 -4.56 13.93 -16.47
CA ALA A 197 -5.73 14.65 -15.94
C ALA A 197 -6.02 15.92 -16.76
N ASP A 198 -6.22 15.74 -18.06
CA ASP A 198 -6.31 16.77 -19.09
C ASP A 198 -7.69 17.46 -19.16
N THR A 199 -8.70 16.90 -18.48
CA THR A 199 -10.09 17.36 -18.46
C THR A 199 -10.56 17.52 -17.01
N ALA A 200 -11.56 18.38 -16.78
CA ALA A 200 -12.10 18.56 -15.42
C ALA A 200 -12.78 17.27 -14.93
N GLU A 201 -13.35 16.50 -15.86
CA GLU A 201 -13.99 15.22 -15.62
C GLU A 201 -12.97 14.14 -15.18
N ARG A 202 -11.74 14.15 -15.71
CA ARG A 202 -10.67 13.25 -15.23
C ARG A 202 -10.05 13.70 -13.91
N GLN A 203 -10.21 14.97 -13.53
CA GLN A 203 -9.71 15.47 -12.24
C GLN A 203 -10.63 15.10 -11.07
N GLN A 204 -11.90 14.80 -11.35
CA GLN A 204 -12.90 14.34 -10.37
C GLN A 204 -12.83 12.83 -10.17
#